data_AF-A0A8C8H7Q8-F1
#
_entry.id   AF-A0A8C8H7Q8-F1
#
_cell.length_a   1.000
_cell.length_b   1.000
_cell.length_c   1.000
_cell.angle_alpha   90.00
_cell.angle_beta   90.00
_cell.angle_gamma   90.00
#
_symmetry.space_group_name_H-M   'P 1'
#
loop_
_entity.id
_entity.type
_entity.pdbx_description
1 polymer ?
#
loop_
_entity_poly.entity_id
_entity_poly.type
_entity_poly.pdbx_seq_one_letter_code
_entity_poly.pdbx_strand_id
1 'polypeptide(L)'
;MEWFKNKHIQVLEWPSQSPDLNPIENLWKELKTAVHKCSPSNLTELELFCKEEWEKISVSRCAKLIETYPKRLTAVITAKGGATKY
;
A
#
# COMPACT_ATOMS: atom_id res chain seq x y z
N MET A 1 19.27 -2.29 -11.64
CA MET A 1 19.84 -2.33 -10.28
C MET A 1 20.94 -1.30 -10.05
N GLU A 2 21.74 -0.95 -11.07
CA GLU A 2 22.86 0.00 -10.92
C GLU A 2 22.46 1.34 -10.30
N TRP A 3 21.32 1.89 -10.71
CA TRP A 3 20.79 3.12 -10.13
C TRP A 3 20.54 3.00 -8.61
N PHE A 4 19.91 1.92 -8.14
CA PHE A 4 19.65 1.69 -6.70
C PHE A 4 20.95 1.51 -5.92
N LYS A 5 21.93 0.78 -6.49
CA LYS A 5 23.26 0.60 -5.90
C LYS A 5 23.98 1.93 -5.73
N ASN A 6 23.98 2.77 -6.77
CA ASN A 6 24.60 4.10 -6.75
C ASN A 6 23.91 5.07 -5.78
N LYS A 7 22.64 4.82 -5.45
CA LYS A 7 21.88 5.58 -4.44
C LYS A 7 21.92 4.96 -3.05
N HIS A 8 22.65 3.86 -2.85
CA HIS A 8 22.70 3.09 -1.61
C HIS A 8 21.32 2.66 -1.09
N ILE A 9 20.38 2.39 -2.00
CA ILE A 9 19.03 1.92 -1.67
C ILE A 9 19.04 0.40 -1.60
N GLN A 10 18.67 -0.14 -0.44
CA GLN A 10 18.42 -1.58 -0.29
C GLN A 10 17.05 -1.93 -0.88
N VAL A 11 17.07 -2.78 -1.91
CA VAL A 11 15.85 -3.29 -2.54
C VAL A 11 15.41 -4.55 -1.77
N LEU A 12 14.19 -4.54 -1.26
CA LEU A 12 13.61 -5.69 -0.57
C LEU A 12 13.38 -6.84 -1.56
N GLU A 13 13.71 -8.06 -1.17
CA GLU A 13 13.36 -9.25 -1.93
C GLU A 13 11.84 -9.42 -1.95
N TRP A 14 11.27 -9.65 -3.13
CA TRP A 14 9.83 -9.64 -3.32
C TRP A 14 9.34 -10.88 -4.08
N PRO A 15 8.42 -11.68 -3.51
CA PRO A 15 7.81 -12.79 -4.24
C PRO A 15 6.85 -12.27 -5.31
N SER A 16 6.84 -12.93 -6.47
CA SER A 16 5.88 -12.61 -7.54
C SER A 16 4.44 -12.81 -7.07
N GLN A 17 3.50 -12.08 -7.67
CA GLN A 17 2.05 -12.23 -7.45
C GLN A 17 1.59 -12.14 -5.98
N SER A 18 2.31 -11.40 -5.14
CA SER A 18 2.00 -11.27 -3.70
C SER A 18 1.55 -9.86 -3.32
N PRO A 19 0.40 -9.36 -3.84
CA PRO A 19 -0.12 -8.04 -3.46
C PRO A 19 -0.57 -8.00 -1.99
N ASP A 20 -0.97 -9.14 -1.43
CA ASP A 20 -1.35 -9.31 -0.03
C ASP A 20 -0.19 -9.02 0.94
N LEU A 21 1.05 -9.18 0.47
CA LEU A 21 2.22 -8.74 1.20
C LEU A 21 2.46 -7.23 1.11
N ASN A 22 1.93 -6.50 0.12
CA ASN A 22 2.23 -5.07 -0.05
C ASN A 22 1.29 -4.17 0.78
N PRO A 23 1.79 -3.45 1.80
CA PRO A 23 0.93 -2.65 2.67
C PRO A 23 0.29 -1.44 1.97
N ILE A 24 0.85 -1.01 0.83
CA ILE A 24 0.29 0.12 0.07
C ILE A 24 -1.10 -0.20 -0.50
N GLU A 25 -1.43 -1.48 -0.73
CA GLU A 25 -2.74 -1.89 -1.23
C GLU A 25 -3.86 -1.49 -0.26
N ASN A 26 -3.58 -1.50 1.05
CA ASN A 26 -4.52 -1.01 2.05
C ASN A 26 -4.73 0.50 1.95
N LEU A 27 -3.66 1.26 1.73
CA LEU A 27 -3.75 2.72 1.54
C LEU A 27 -4.49 3.05 0.25
N TRP A 28 -4.27 2.31 -0.84
CA TRP A 28 -5.03 2.50 -2.07
C TRP A 28 -6.52 2.22 -1.90
N LYS A 29 -6.88 1.19 -1.13
CA LYS A 29 -8.29 0.91 -0.81
C LYS A 29 -8.91 2.04 0.00
N GLU A 30 -8.21 2.55 1.00
CA GLU A 30 -8.65 3.69 1.82
C GLU A 30 -8.84 4.94 0.96
N LEU A 31 -7.83 5.30 0.15
CA LEU A 31 -7.89 6.44 -0.75
C LEU A 31 -9.06 6.36 -1.73
N LYS A 32 -9.22 5.23 -2.43
CA LYS A 32 -10.34 5.02 -3.37
C LYS A 32 -11.69 5.18 -2.68
N THR A 33 -11.82 4.65 -1.46
CA THR A 33 -13.06 4.77 -0.69
C THR A 33 -13.36 6.22 -0.32
N ALA A 34 -12.34 6.99 0.06
CA ALA A 34 -12.49 8.40 0.41
C ALA A 34 -12.83 9.25 -0.82
N VAL A 35 -12.06 9.12 -1.90
CA VAL A 35 -12.29 9.84 -3.16
C VAL A 35 -13.66 9.51 -3.76
N HIS A 36 -14.11 8.26 -3.68
CA HIS A 36 -15.44 7.87 -4.15
C HIS A 36 -16.57 8.60 -3.41
N LYS A 37 -16.41 8.87 -2.10
CA LYS A 37 -17.40 9.64 -1.33
C LYS A 37 -17.50 11.09 -1.80
N CYS A 38 -16.42 11.66 -2.30
CA CYS A 38 -16.40 13.01 -2.86
C CYS A 38 -17.10 13.11 -4.23
N SER A 39 -17.41 11.98 -4.87
CA SER A 39 -18.17 11.89 -6.13
C SER A 39 -17.64 12.82 -7.25
N PRO A 40 -16.35 12.69 -7.65
CA PRO A 40 -15.80 13.53 -8.72
C PRO A 40 -16.54 13.33 -10.04
N SER A 41 -16.84 14.44 -10.72
CA SER A 41 -17.59 14.46 -11.98
C SER A 41 -16.69 14.45 -13.22
N ASN A 42 -15.39 14.75 -13.04
CA ASN A 42 -14.41 14.85 -14.12
C ASN A 42 -13.00 14.52 -13.61
N LEU A 43 -12.03 14.44 -14.53
CA LEU A 43 -10.65 14.06 -14.20
C LEU A 43 -9.93 15.10 -13.33
N THR A 44 -10.24 16.40 -13.50
CA THR A 44 -9.64 17.47 -12.70
C THR A 44 -10.07 17.37 -11.24
N GLU A 45 -11.37 17.15 -10.98
CA GLU A 45 -11.90 16.89 -9.64
C GLU A 45 -11.35 15.60 -9.05
N LEU A 46 -11.27 14.53 -9.86
CA LEU A 46 -10.70 13.27 -9.41
C LEU A 46 -9.26 13.46 -8.94
N GLU A 47 -8.43 14.17 -9.70
CA GLU A 47 -7.04 14.45 -9.32
C GLU A 47 -6.95 15.30 -8.05
N LEU A 48 -7.77 16.35 -7.95
CA LEU A 48 -7.84 17.21 -6.78
C LEU A 48 -8.20 16.40 -5.53
N PHE A 49 -9.28 15.63 -5.57
CA PHE A 49 -9.72 14.82 -4.44
C PHE A 49 -8.74 13.71 -4.10
N CYS A 50 -8.04 13.12 -5.08
CA CYS A 50 -6.95 12.18 -4.79
C CYS A 50 -5.85 12.84 -3.95
N LYS A 51 -5.44 14.07 -4.27
CA LYS A 51 -4.42 14.80 -3.51
C LYS A 51 -4.93 15.15 -2.11
N GLU A 52 -6.11 15.74 -2.00
CA GLU A 52 -6.70 16.15 -0.72
C GLU A 52 -6.95 14.97 0.23
N GLU A 53 -7.48 13.85 -0.27
CA GLU A 53 -7.71 12.66 0.55
C GLU A 53 -6.41 11.93 0.90
N TRP A 54 -5.39 11.98 0.04
CA TRP A 54 -4.07 11.43 0.34
C TRP A 54 -3.39 12.17 1.51
N GLU A 55 -3.46 13.50 1.52
CA GLU A 55 -2.90 14.33 2.61
C GLU A 55 -3.55 14.06 3.98
N LYS A 56 -4.79 13.53 3.99
CA LYS A 56 -5.49 13.15 5.22
C LYS A 56 -5.04 11.81 5.79
N ILE A 57 -4.30 10.99 5.02
CA ILE A 57 -3.75 9.73 5.54
C ILE A 57 -2.65 10.04 6.55
N SER A 58 -2.91 9.72 7.82
CA SER A 58 -1.98 10.05 8.89
C SER A 58 -0.69 9.20 8.83
N VAL A 59 0.42 9.79 9.27
CA VAL A 59 1.68 9.05 9.47
C VAL A 59 1.49 7.88 10.42
N SER A 60 0.64 8.02 11.44
CA SER A 60 0.31 6.94 12.38
C SER A 60 -0.41 5.77 11.70
N ARG A 61 -1.23 6.03 10.67
CA ARG A 61 -1.88 4.97 9.88
C ARG A 61 -0.82 4.16 9.11
N CYS A 62 0.11 4.84 8.46
CA CYS A 62 1.23 4.21 7.76
C CYS A 62 2.08 3.38 8.73
N ALA A 63 2.47 3.95 9.87
CA ALA A 63 3.23 3.25 10.90
C ALA A 63 2.49 1.97 11.35
N LYS A 64 1.17 2.03 11.53
CA LYS A 64 0.40 0.86 11.97
C LYS A 64 0.39 -0.29 10.95
N LEU A 65 0.37 0.04 9.66
CA LEU A 65 0.45 -0.97 8.61
C LEU A 65 1.81 -1.69 8.62
N ILE A 66 2.89 -0.95 8.90
CA ILE A 66 4.24 -1.51 9.02
C ILE A 66 4.39 -2.33 10.31
N GLU A 67 3.93 -1.81 11.46
CA GLU A 67 3.95 -2.54 12.75
C GLU A 67 3.26 -3.91 12.66
N THR A 68 2.19 -3.99 11.87
CA THR A 68 1.40 -5.22 11.72
C THR A 68 1.89 -6.13 10.60
N TYR A 69 2.91 -5.72 9.84
CA TYR A 69 3.48 -6.47 8.73
C TYR A 69 3.94 -7.89 9.08
N PRO A 70 4.57 -8.16 10.25
CA PRO A 70 4.97 -9.52 10.61
C PRO A 70 3.80 -10.52 10.59
N LYS A 71 2.57 -10.07 10.85
CA LYS A 71 1.38 -10.93 10.79
C LYS A 71 1.08 -11.44 9.37
N ARG A 72 1.41 -10.66 8.34
CA ARG A 72 1.27 -11.07 6.93
C ARG A 72 2.27 -12.16 6.58
N LEU A 73 3.52 -11.99 7.01
CA LEU A 73 4.57 -12.98 6.84
C LEU A 73 4.19 -14.31 7.51
N THR A 74 3.71 -14.26 8.76
CA THR A 74 3.20 -15.46 9.44
C THR A 74 2.06 -16.11 8.66
N ALA A 75 1.11 -15.32 8.14
CA ALA A 75 -0.01 -15.85 7.37
C ALA A 75 0.44 -16.56 6.08
N VAL A 76 1.37 -15.98 5.31
CA VAL A 76 1.91 -16.61 4.09
C VAL A 76 2.68 -17.89 4.42
N ILE A 77 3.48 -17.89 5.49
CA ILE A 77 4.22 -19.09 5.93
C ILE A 77 3.23 -20.20 6.33
N THR A 78 2.19 -19.87 7.11
CA THR A 78 1.13 -20.83 7.48
C THR A 78 0.39 -21.35 6.25
N ALA A 79 0.14 -20.48 5.27
CA ALA A 79 -0.48 -20.84 4.00
C ALA A 79 0.49 -21.56 3.03
N LYS A 80 1.73 -21.81 3.42
CA LYS A 80 2.78 -22.44 2.60
C LYS A 80 2.99 -21.72 1.26
N GLY A 81 2.98 -20.38 1.28
CA GLY A 81 3.11 -19.55 0.08
C GLY A 81 1.78 -19.29 -0.66
N GLY A 82 0.66 -19.83 -0.18
CA GLY A 82 -0.66 -19.53 -0.71
C GLY A 82 -1.16 -18.13 -0.35
N ALA A 83 -2.23 -17.71 -1.03
CA ALA A 83 -2.87 -16.41 -0.82
C ALA A 83 -3.40 -16.23 0.61
N THR A 84 -3.29 -15.01 1.13
CA THR A 84 -3.78 -14.67 2.47
C THR A 84 -4.99 -13.74 2.42
N LYS A 85 -5.55 -13.42 3.60
CA LYS A 85 -6.67 -12.49 3.74
C LYS A 85 -6.30 -11.00 3.58
N TYR A 86 -5.01 -10.71 3.42
CA TYR A 86 -4.47 -9.36 3.48
C TYR A 86 -4.57 -8.63 2.15
#